data_AF-A0A3C1KKE0-F1
#
_entry.id   AF-A0A3C1KKE0-F1
#
_cell.length_a   1.000
_cell.length_b   1.000
_cell.length_c   1.000
_cell.angle_alpha   90.00
_cell.angle_beta   90.00
_cell.angle_gamma   90.00
#
_symmetry.space_group_name_H-M   'P 1'
#
loop_
_entity.id
_entity.type
_entity.pdbx_description
1 polymer ?
#
loop_
_entity_poly.entity_id
_entity_poly.type
_entity_poly.pdbx_seq_one_letter_code
_entity_poly.pdbx_strand_id
1 'polypeptide(L)'
;WETLPYDNFSPHQDIVSERLETLYRLPSLAAGILVVPMSTLMHRLPPVHYVAGSSLVLEPGQVLDRESFRGNLERNGYRNVETVYEHGEFALRGSLLDIFPMGSDLPYRVDLLDDEVDSLRTFSPDTQRTLEKVSAINLLPAREYPLNPAAIERFRLNWYDAFDVDHDACPTYREVSAGRAPGGCEYYLPLFFEACATLFDYLPAGTPVIAVGDHYRAAQRFWADAEHRHTEYGIDPRRPLLPPARCFTPVEELYHLLGRCPVLELRRNPEAPVHVASPSQALPDLSSQGARQTPAERLQRFMQQHTGPLLLCAESAGRREVLLENLAAHGLTPPEVADWADFLASGLRF
;
A
#
# COMPACT_ATOMS: atom_id res chain seq x y z
N TRP A 1 5.07 4.17 0.28
CA TRP A 1 5.16 5.09 -0.88
C TRP A 1 6.27 4.61 -1.81
N GLU A 2 6.23 4.98 -3.08
CA GLU A 2 7.32 4.74 -4.05
C GLU A 2 8.28 5.94 -4.16
N THR A 3 8.44 6.67 -3.05
CA THR A 3 9.33 7.83 -2.92
C THR A 3 10.46 7.50 -1.95
N LEU A 4 11.62 8.13 -2.14
CA LEU A 4 12.76 7.93 -1.24
C LEU A 4 12.60 8.78 0.03
N PRO A 5 13.14 8.37 1.19
CA PRO A 5 13.10 9.19 2.40
C PRO A 5 13.49 10.65 2.12
N TYR A 6 12.62 11.60 2.49
CA TYR A 6 12.82 13.03 2.26
C TYR A 6 12.82 13.45 0.78
N ASP A 7 12.06 12.78 -0.08
CA ASP A 7 11.85 13.21 -1.46
C ASP A 7 11.05 14.52 -1.56
N ASN A 8 11.20 15.22 -2.69
CA ASN A 8 10.45 16.44 -3.01
C ASN A 8 9.11 16.15 -3.71
N PHE A 9 8.89 14.89 -4.10
CA PHE A 9 7.69 14.46 -4.79
C PHE A 9 6.72 13.83 -3.81
N SER A 10 5.44 14.11 -4.00
CA SER A 10 4.39 13.34 -3.33
C SER A 10 4.21 11.99 -4.03
N PRO A 11 3.79 10.95 -3.29
CA PRO A 11 3.43 9.67 -3.88
C PRO A 11 2.30 9.83 -4.90
N HIS A 12 2.24 8.94 -5.88
CA HIS A 12 1.12 8.89 -6.83
C HIS A 12 -0.21 8.68 -6.08
N GLN A 13 -1.28 9.34 -6.51
CA GLN A 13 -2.57 9.29 -5.82
C GLN A 13 -3.20 7.89 -5.77
N ASP A 14 -2.96 7.05 -6.77
CA ASP A 14 -3.45 5.66 -6.76
C ASP A 14 -2.78 4.86 -5.62
N ILE A 15 -1.49 5.10 -5.37
CA ILE A 15 -0.77 4.50 -4.23
C ILE A 15 -1.36 5.02 -2.91
N VAL A 16 -1.68 6.31 -2.82
CA VAL A 16 -2.30 6.90 -1.62
C VAL A 16 -3.71 6.33 -1.41
N SER A 17 -4.48 6.17 -2.49
CA SER A 17 -5.82 5.59 -2.52
C SER A 17 -5.81 4.16 -1.96
N GLU A 18 -4.99 3.28 -2.53
CA GLU A 18 -4.85 1.87 -2.10
C GLU A 18 -4.38 1.76 -0.65
N ARG A 19 -3.45 2.65 -0.24
CA ARG A 19 -2.96 2.71 1.14
C ARG A 19 -4.05 3.10 2.12
N LEU A 20 -4.81 4.17 1.84
CA LEU A 20 -5.88 4.63 2.72
C LEU A 20 -6.99 3.59 2.82
N GLU A 21 -7.34 2.92 1.71
CA GLU A 21 -8.28 1.80 1.73
C GLU A 21 -7.79 0.66 2.62
N THR A 22 -6.52 0.26 2.43
CA THR A 22 -5.89 -0.80 3.23
C THR A 22 -5.92 -0.44 4.70
N LEU A 23 -5.47 0.77 5.07
CA LEU A 23 -5.46 1.26 6.45
C LEU A 23 -6.86 1.35 7.05
N TYR A 24 -7.86 1.75 6.26
CA TYR A 24 -9.26 1.80 6.70
C TYR A 24 -9.82 0.40 7.00
N ARG A 25 -9.50 -0.60 6.16
CA ARG A 25 -10.02 -1.96 6.28
C ARG A 25 -9.32 -2.77 7.37
N LEU A 26 -8.02 -2.56 7.57
CA LEU A 26 -7.17 -3.37 8.45
C LEU A 26 -7.73 -3.60 9.87
N PRO A 27 -8.23 -2.59 10.60
CA PRO A 27 -8.74 -2.79 11.96
C PRO A 27 -9.92 -3.76 12.05
N SER A 28 -10.67 -3.92 10.95
CA SER A 28 -11.86 -4.79 10.85
C SER A 28 -11.58 -6.14 10.16
N LEU A 29 -10.35 -6.38 9.72
CA LEU A 29 -10.00 -7.55 8.93
C LEU A 29 -10.09 -8.84 9.76
N ALA A 30 -11.01 -9.73 9.40
CA ALA A 30 -11.19 -11.02 10.09
C ALA A 30 -10.23 -12.11 9.59
N ALA A 31 -9.91 -12.10 8.29
CA ALA A 31 -8.99 -13.05 7.66
C ALA A 31 -8.35 -12.42 6.41
N GLY A 32 -7.07 -12.68 6.21
CA GLY A 32 -6.33 -12.19 5.04
C GLY A 32 -4.81 -12.28 5.25
N ILE A 33 -4.06 -11.97 4.20
CA ILE A 33 -2.60 -11.88 4.25
C ILE A 33 -2.23 -10.46 3.82
N LEU A 34 -1.56 -9.73 4.72
CA LEU A 34 -0.95 -8.44 4.41
C LEU A 34 0.56 -8.65 4.19
N VAL A 35 1.04 -8.31 3.00
CA VAL A 35 2.47 -8.36 2.68
C VAL A 35 3.04 -6.96 2.79
N VAL A 36 4.05 -6.78 3.64
CA VAL A 36 4.64 -5.45 3.90
C VAL A 36 6.16 -5.52 3.79
N PRO A 37 6.78 -4.71 2.92
CA PRO A 37 8.24 -4.61 2.89
C PRO A 37 8.74 -3.87 4.14
N MET A 38 9.95 -4.20 4.58
CA MET A 38 10.54 -3.61 5.79
C MET A 38 10.56 -2.08 5.77
N SER A 39 10.87 -1.48 4.61
CA SER A 39 10.82 -0.03 4.43
C SER A 39 9.45 0.55 4.78
N THR A 40 8.36 -0.04 4.28
CA THR A 40 6.99 0.44 4.56
C THR A 40 6.59 0.19 6.01
N LEU A 41 6.98 -0.95 6.59
CA LEU A 41 6.70 -1.26 8.00
C LEU A 41 7.31 -0.23 8.95
N MET A 42 8.46 0.35 8.58
CA MET A 42 9.15 1.35 9.37
C MET A 42 8.57 2.76 9.22
N HIS A 43 7.74 3.07 8.22
CA HIS A 43 7.14 4.41 8.13
C HIS A 43 6.16 4.65 9.27
N ARG A 44 6.16 5.87 9.82
CA ARG A 44 5.04 6.37 10.62
C ARG A 44 3.83 6.61 9.72
N LEU A 45 2.65 6.42 10.29
CA LEU A 45 1.36 6.51 9.60
C LEU A 45 0.48 7.56 10.29
N PRO A 46 -0.56 8.07 9.59
CA PRO A 46 -1.60 8.83 10.27
C PRO A 46 -2.20 8.03 11.43
N PRO A 47 -2.72 8.70 12.47
CA PRO A 47 -3.47 8.02 13.52
C PRO A 47 -4.66 7.22 12.97
N VAL A 48 -4.98 6.08 13.59
CA VAL A 48 -6.12 5.24 13.19
C VAL A 48 -7.43 6.04 13.17
N HIS A 49 -7.62 6.93 14.15
CA HIS A 49 -8.81 7.77 14.25
C HIS A 49 -8.91 8.80 13.12
N TYR A 50 -7.80 9.22 12.51
CA TYR A 50 -7.84 10.15 11.37
C TYR A 50 -8.41 9.45 10.14
N VAL A 51 -7.93 8.24 9.83
CA VAL A 51 -8.42 7.46 8.69
C VAL A 51 -9.87 7.04 8.89
N ALA A 52 -10.22 6.54 10.08
CA ALA A 52 -11.59 6.12 10.38
C ALA A 52 -12.57 7.31 10.51
N GLY A 53 -12.18 8.35 11.23
CA GLY A 53 -13.04 9.50 11.56
C GLY A 53 -13.23 10.51 10.43
N SER A 54 -12.40 10.45 9.38
CA SER A 54 -12.55 11.31 8.19
C SER A 54 -13.35 10.63 7.09
N SER A 55 -14.02 9.49 7.39
CA SER A 55 -14.91 8.81 6.45
C SER A 55 -16.28 9.49 6.41
N LEU A 56 -16.75 9.83 5.21
CA LEU A 56 -18.09 10.38 4.99
C LEU A 56 -18.90 9.41 4.14
N VAL A 57 -20.07 8.99 4.65
CA VAL A 57 -20.98 8.10 3.93
C VAL A 57 -22.08 8.93 3.26
N LEU A 58 -22.24 8.78 1.94
CA LEU A 58 -23.34 9.35 1.18
C LEU A 58 -24.34 8.28 0.76
N GLU A 59 -25.63 8.54 0.98
CA GLU A 59 -26.74 7.64 0.64
C GLU A 59 -27.89 8.41 -0.02
N PRO A 60 -28.70 7.77 -0.90
CA PRO A 60 -29.92 8.37 -1.40
C PRO A 60 -30.86 8.81 -0.28
N GLY A 61 -31.50 9.97 -0.43
CA GLY A 61 -32.37 10.58 0.56
C GLY A 61 -31.67 11.48 1.59
N GLN A 62 -30.33 11.56 1.56
CA GLN A 62 -29.60 12.49 2.42
C GLN A 62 -29.68 13.92 1.88
N VAL A 63 -29.92 14.87 2.78
CA VAL A 63 -29.85 16.31 2.48
C VAL A 63 -28.41 16.79 2.62
N LEU A 64 -27.92 17.47 1.58
CA LEU A 64 -26.54 17.90 1.43
C LEU A 64 -26.52 19.41 1.17
N ASP A 65 -26.08 20.18 2.17
CA ASP A 65 -25.71 21.58 1.95
C ASP A 65 -24.44 21.62 1.11
N ARG A 66 -24.62 22.06 -0.12
CA ARG A 66 -23.63 22.01 -1.19
C ARG A 66 -22.39 22.83 -0.88
N GLU A 67 -22.54 23.99 -0.25
CA GLU A 67 -21.42 24.85 0.09
C GLU A 67 -20.60 24.26 1.23
N SER A 68 -21.29 23.81 2.28
CA SER A 68 -20.66 23.14 3.43
C SER A 68 -19.98 21.84 3.02
N PHE A 69 -20.60 21.05 2.14
CA PHE A 69 -20.05 19.79 1.64
C PHE A 69 -18.82 20.01 0.76
N ARG A 70 -18.87 20.97 -0.17
CA ARG A 70 -17.68 21.39 -0.94
C ARG A 70 -16.53 21.79 -0.03
N GLY A 71 -16.80 22.66 0.96
CA GLY A 71 -15.79 23.07 1.92
C GLY A 71 -15.26 21.90 2.75
N ASN A 72 -16.08 20.87 3.02
CA ASN A 72 -15.64 19.66 3.71
C ASN A 72 -14.69 18.82 2.84
N LEU A 73 -15.02 18.63 1.56
CA LEU A 73 -14.14 17.92 0.61
C LEU A 73 -12.78 18.62 0.50
N GLU A 74 -12.77 19.93 0.30
CA GLU A 74 -11.53 20.72 0.21
C GLU A 74 -10.69 20.62 1.49
N ARG A 75 -11.34 20.69 2.67
CA ARG A 75 -10.66 20.48 3.97
C ARG A 75 -10.08 19.07 4.16
N ASN A 76 -10.69 18.07 3.53
CA ASN A 76 -10.18 16.69 3.49
C ASN A 76 -9.16 16.46 2.36
N GLY A 77 -8.75 17.52 1.67
CA GLY A 77 -7.67 17.51 0.67
C GLY A 77 -8.12 17.21 -0.76
N TYR A 78 -9.44 17.12 -1.02
CA TYR A 78 -9.94 16.90 -2.37
C TYR A 78 -9.77 18.17 -3.22
N ARG A 79 -9.46 17.96 -4.51
CA ARG A 79 -9.26 19.04 -5.49
C ARG A 79 -10.54 19.29 -6.27
N ASN A 80 -10.98 20.54 -6.28
CA ASN A 80 -12.09 20.99 -7.13
C ASN A 80 -11.58 21.16 -8.57
N VAL A 81 -12.11 20.38 -9.50
CA VAL A 81 -11.71 20.35 -10.91
C VAL A 81 -12.93 20.50 -11.81
N GLU A 82 -12.71 20.82 -13.09
CA GLU A 82 -13.79 20.92 -14.07
C GLU A 82 -14.35 19.54 -14.45
N THR A 83 -13.47 18.54 -14.56
CA THR A 83 -13.79 17.16 -14.91
C THR A 83 -12.91 16.23 -14.10
N VAL A 84 -13.54 15.21 -13.51
CA VAL A 84 -12.90 14.24 -12.63
C VAL A 84 -12.28 13.11 -13.46
N TYR A 85 -10.98 12.91 -13.30
CA TYR A 85 -10.21 11.83 -13.92
C TYR A 85 -9.47 10.98 -12.89
N GLU A 86 -9.06 11.59 -11.79
CA GLU A 86 -8.10 11.02 -10.85
C GLU A 86 -8.65 10.96 -9.42
N HIS A 87 -8.12 10.05 -8.60
CA HIS A 87 -8.44 9.97 -7.18
C HIS A 87 -8.22 11.29 -6.43
N GLY A 88 -9.10 11.61 -5.49
CA GLY A 88 -9.03 12.86 -4.72
C GLY A 88 -9.52 14.09 -5.49
N GLU A 89 -10.18 13.92 -6.63
CA GLU A 89 -10.82 14.99 -7.38
C GLU A 89 -12.33 15.00 -7.19
N PHE A 90 -12.93 16.18 -7.30
CA PHE A 90 -14.38 16.34 -7.39
C PHE A 90 -14.76 17.53 -8.29
N ALA A 91 -15.96 17.48 -8.86
CA ALA A 91 -16.54 18.53 -9.67
C ALA A 91 -18.02 18.70 -9.33
N LEU A 92 -18.45 19.92 -8.97
CA LEU A 92 -19.85 20.23 -8.68
C LEU A 92 -20.44 21.07 -9.82
N ARG A 93 -21.39 20.51 -10.57
CA ARG A 93 -21.97 21.10 -11.80
C ARG A 93 -23.49 21.00 -11.78
N GLY A 94 -24.20 22.10 -11.50
CA GLY A 94 -25.67 22.10 -11.55
C GLY A 94 -26.26 21.13 -10.52
N SER A 95 -27.00 20.10 -10.92
CA SER A 95 -27.49 19.05 -10.01
C SER A 95 -26.49 17.91 -9.77
N LEU A 96 -25.32 17.92 -10.41
CA LEU A 96 -24.38 16.81 -10.36
C LEU A 96 -23.17 17.11 -9.49
N LEU A 97 -22.78 16.14 -8.67
CA LEU A 97 -21.48 16.05 -8.04
C LEU A 97 -20.76 14.81 -8.58
N ASP A 98 -19.68 15.02 -9.32
CA ASP A 98 -18.74 13.96 -9.66
C ASP A 98 -17.62 13.96 -8.63
N ILE A 99 -17.23 12.79 -8.13
CA ILE A 99 -16.16 12.63 -7.15
C ILE A 99 -15.43 11.32 -7.37
N PHE A 100 -14.11 11.33 -7.23
CA PHE A 100 -13.29 10.12 -7.22
C PHE A 100 -12.71 9.89 -5.82
N PRO A 101 -13.38 9.11 -4.97
CA PRO A 101 -12.97 8.93 -3.59
C PRO A 101 -11.71 8.09 -3.48
N MET A 102 -10.87 8.38 -2.49
CA MET A 102 -9.79 7.45 -2.12
C MET A 102 -10.38 6.10 -1.66
N GLY A 103 -9.75 5.01 -2.10
CA GLY A 103 -10.15 3.63 -1.84
C GLY A 103 -11.32 3.11 -2.67
N SER A 104 -11.59 3.71 -3.82
CA SER A 104 -12.60 3.23 -4.78
C SER A 104 -11.97 2.92 -6.13
N ASP A 105 -12.39 1.85 -6.81
CA ASP A 105 -11.89 1.54 -8.15
C ASP A 105 -12.42 2.49 -9.24
N LEU A 106 -13.61 3.07 -9.00
CA LEU A 106 -14.31 3.94 -9.95
C LEU A 106 -14.79 5.23 -9.27
N PRO A 107 -14.88 6.36 -10.01
CA PRO A 107 -15.50 7.57 -9.52
C PRO A 107 -17.03 7.45 -9.52
N TYR A 108 -17.67 8.30 -8.73
CA TYR A 108 -19.12 8.36 -8.56
C TYR A 108 -19.69 9.68 -9.04
N ARG A 109 -20.87 9.58 -9.64
CA ARG A 109 -21.77 10.67 -9.98
C ARG A 109 -22.95 10.63 -9.02
N VAL A 110 -23.11 11.70 -8.26
CA VAL A 110 -24.20 11.98 -7.33
C VAL A 110 -25.16 12.93 -8.03
N ASP A 111 -26.39 12.47 -8.26
CA ASP A 111 -27.47 13.31 -8.78
C ASP A 111 -28.25 13.90 -7.60
N LEU A 112 -28.39 15.22 -7.59
CA LEU A 112 -29.05 16.00 -6.55
C LEU A 112 -30.39 16.52 -7.08
N LEU A 113 -31.46 16.25 -6.36
CA LEU A 113 -32.74 16.93 -6.54
C LEU A 113 -32.84 18.02 -5.48
N ASP A 114 -32.72 19.28 -5.91
CA ASP A 114 -32.48 20.43 -5.03
C ASP A 114 -31.22 20.21 -4.15
N ASP A 115 -31.42 19.96 -2.86
CA ASP A 115 -30.36 19.69 -1.89
C ASP A 115 -30.39 18.22 -1.40
N GLU A 116 -31.19 17.34 -2.00
CA GLU A 116 -31.30 15.92 -1.61
C GLU A 116 -30.61 15.01 -2.62
N VAL A 117 -29.88 14.00 -2.13
CA VAL A 117 -29.27 12.96 -2.96
C VAL A 117 -30.36 12.07 -3.56
N ASP A 118 -30.61 12.19 -4.87
CA ASP A 118 -31.58 11.35 -5.59
C ASP A 118 -30.98 9.99 -5.95
N SER A 119 -29.81 9.99 -6.58
CA SER A 119 -29.16 8.75 -7.00
C SER A 119 -27.63 8.82 -7.01
N LEU A 120 -27.02 7.66 -6.77
CA LEU A 120 -25.57 7.46 -6.76
C LEU A 120 -25.23 6.44 -7.83
N ARG A 121 -24.26 6.76 -8.69
CA ARG A 121 -23.85 5.87 -9.78
C ARG A 121 -22.35 5.92 -10.00
N THR A 122 -21.72 4.82 -10.35
CA THR A 122 -20.33 4.85 -10.82
C THR A 122 -20.28 5.40 -12.25
N PHE A 123 -19.12 5.91 -12.67
CA PHE A 123 -18.90 6.29 -14.07
C PHE A 123 -17.46 6.00 -14.52
N SER A 124 -17.24 5.88 -15.83
CA SER A 124 -15.90 5.69 -16.39
C SER A 124 -15.16 7.04 -16.46
N PRO A 125 -13.97 7.19 -15.86
CA PRO A 125 -13.21 8.43 -15.92
C PRO A 125 -12.78 8.78 -17.36
N ASP A 126 -12.53 7.80 -18.21
CA ASP A 126 -12.13 8.04 -19.61
C ASP A 126 -13.28 8.54 -20.49
N THR A 127 -14.44 7.88 -20.38
CA THR A 127 -15.58 8.15 -21.28
C THR A 127 -16.59 9.13 -20.69
N GLN A 128 -16.50 9.40 -19.39
CA GLN A 128 -17.44 10.23 -18.62
C GLN A 128 -18.90 9.71 -18.64
N ARG A 129 -19.07 8.43 -18.98
CA ARG A 129 -20.37 7.75 -19.06
C ARG A 129 -20.66 6.99 -17.77
N THR A 130 -21.89 7.13 -17.31
CA THR A 130 -22.41 6.42 -16.15
C THR A 130 -22.47 4.92 -16.40
N LEU A 131 -22.19 4.15 -15.36
CA LEU A 131 -22.16 2.70 -15.35
C LEU A 131 -23.31 2.19 -14.45
N GLU A 132 -23.00 1.67 -13.27
CA GLU A 132 -23.97 1.02 -12.37
C GLU A 132 -24.47 1.95 -11.27
N LYS A 133 -25.67 1.66 -10.74
CA LYS A 133 -26.24 2.36 -9.58
C LYS A 133 -25.72 1.71 -8.31
N VAL A 134 -25.32 2.53 -7.34
CA VAL A 134 -24.85 2.08 -6.01
C VAL A 134 -25.78 2.59 -4.91
N SER A 135 -25.78 1.91 -3.76
CA SER A 135 -26.64 2.27 -2.62
C SER A 135 -25.99 3.27 -1.67
N ALA A 136 -24.67 3.33 -1.65
CA ALA A 136 -23.91 4.24 -0.79
C ALA A 136 -22.52 4.51 -1.39
N ILE A 137 -21.90 5.60 -0.96
CA ILE A 137 -20.48 5.91 -1.23
C ILE A 137 -19.79 6.11 0.12
N ASN A 138 -18.60 5.54 0.29
CA ASN A 138 -17.73 5.83 1.43
C ASN A 138 -16.57 6.72 0.95
N LEU A 139 -16.46 7.92 1.51
CA LEU A 139 -15.42 8.89 1.15
C LEU A 139 -14.32 8.87 2.19
N LEU A 140 -13.16 8.29 1.84
CA LEU A 140 -11.94 8.43 2.65
C LEU A 140 -11.32 9.83 2.46
N PRO A 141 -10.47 10.32 3.37
CA PRO A 141 -9.75 11.57 3.15
C PRO A 141 -8.89 11.49 1.88
N ALA A 142 -8.66 12.60 1.19
CA ALA A 142 -7.83 12.59 -0.03
C ALA A 142 -6.33 12.48 0.26
N ARG A 143 -5.92 12.61 1.53
CA ARG A 143 -4.51 12.61 1.95
C ARG A 143 -4.32 11.91 3.28
N GLU A 144 -3.10 11.44 3.52
CA GLU A 144 -2.66 10.87 4.79
C GLU A 144 -2.47 11.95 5.90
N TYR A 145 -2.73 13.22 5.62
CA TYR A 145 -2.70 14.32 6.60
C TYR A 145 -3.82 15.36 6.34
N PRO A 146 -4.36 15.99 7.40
CA PRO A 146 -5.42 17.00 7.29
C PRO A 146 -4.91 18.38 6.85
N LEU A 147 -5.76 19.13 6.15
CA LEU A 147 -5.54 20.55 5.78
C LEU A 147 -6.65 21.49 6.25
N ASN A 148 -7.42 21.07 7.26
CA ASN A 148 -8.39 21.95 7.91
C ASN A 148 -7.67 23.02 8.76
N PRO A 149 -8.35 24.13 9.14
CA PRO A 149 -7.71 25.23 9.87
C PRO A 149 -6.98 24.81 11.16
N ALA A 150 -7.55 23.88 11.93
CA ALA A 150 -6.95 23.39 13.17
C ALA A 150 -5.67 22.56 12.90
N ALA A 151 -5.66 21.77 11.83
CA ALA A 151 -4.48 21.03 11.39
C ALA A 151 -3.36 21.95 10.89
N ILE A 152 -3.71 22.99 10.14
CA ILE A 152 -2.74 24.00 9.68
C ILE A 152 -2.14 24.75 10.87
N GLU A 153 -2.95 25.14 11.85
CA GLU A 153 -2.46 25.76 13.08
C GLU A 153 -1.50 24.84 13.84
N ARG A 154 -1.87 23.56 14.01
CA ARG A 154 -1.00 22.56 14.63
C ARG A 154 0.31 22.38 13.87
N PHE A 155 0.25 22.27 12.54
CA PHE A 155 1.43 22.19 11.70
C PHE A 155 2.36 23.38 11.93
N ARG A 156 1.82 24.62 11.99
CA ARG A 156 2.62 25.83 12.22
C ARG A 156 3.27 25.82 13.60
N LEU A 157 2.53 25.48 14.66
CA LEU A 157 3.07 25.39 16.01
C LEU A 157 4.18 24.33 16.10
N ASN A 158 3.92 23.13 15.60
CA ASN A 158 4.89 22.04 15.60
C ASN A 158 6.11 22.34 14.71
N TRP A 159 5.95 23.15 13.65
CA TRP A 159 7.07 23.63 12.83
C TRP A 159 8.00 24.52 13.64
N TYR A 160 7.46 25.48 14.40
CA TYR A 160 8.26 26.36 15.26
C TYR A 160 9.01 25.57 16.34
N ASP A 161 8.40 24.52 16.89
CA ASP A 161 9.05 23.66 17.88
C ASP A 161 10.13 22.77 17.26
N ALA A 162 9.95 22.36 16.00
CA ALA A 162 10.85 21.43 15.33
C ALA A 162 12.08 22.10 14.70
N PHE A 163 11.96 23.36 14.25
CA PHE A 163 12.96 23.98 13.39
C PHE A 163 13.30 25.41 13.82
N ASP A 164 14.60 25.68 13.96
CA ASP A 164 15.16 27.01 14.17
C ASP A 164 15.63 27.61 12.83
N VAL A 165 14.66 28.01 11.99
CA VAL A 165 14.92 28.59 10.66
C VAL A 165 13.96 29.75 10.35
N ASP A 166 14.29 30.55 9.34
CA ASP A 166 13.35 31.48 8.73
C ASP A 166 12.24 30.72 7.97
N HIS A 167 11.08 30.57 8.61
CA HIS A 167 9.93 29.85 8.06
C HIS A 167 9.30 30.54 6.84
N ASP A 168 9.43 31.86 6.69
CA ASP A 168 8.94 32.59 5.51
C ASP A 168 9.78 32.28 4.27
N ALA A 169 11.04 31.85 4.48
CA ALA A 169 11.89 31.35 3.40
C ALA A 169 11.59 29.89 3.01
N CYS A 170 10.78 29.17 3.79
CA CYS A 170 10.48 27.75 3.59
C CYS A 170 9.23 27.55 2.71
N PRO A 171 9.35 27.02 1.47
CA PRO A 171 8.21 26.85 0.58
C PRO A 171 7.12 25.95 1.18
N THR A 172 7.51 24.82 1.80
CA THR A 172 6.56 23.89 2.42
C THR A 172 5.73 24.55 3.51
N TYR A 173 6.36 25.35 4.39
CA TYR A 173 5.65 26.07 5.44
C TYR A 173 4.61 27.02 4.87
N ARG A 174 4.99 27.82 3.86
CA ARG A 174 4.10 28.82 3.24
C ARG A 174 2.92 28.18 2.53
N GLU A 175 3.17 27.12 1.76
CA GLU A 175 2.13 26.42 1.01
C GLU A 175 1.12 25.78 1.96
N VAL A 176 1.58 25.05 2.99
CA VAL A 176 0.70 24.44 4.00
C VAL A 176 -0.05 25.51 4.80
N SER A 177 0.62 26.59 5.20
CA SER A 177 -0.02 27.71 5.92
C SER A 177 -1.11 28.38 5.10
N ALA A 178 -1.03 28.31 3.78
CA ALA A 178 -2.03 28.81 2.86
C ALA A 178 -3.05 27.73 2.42
N GLY A 179 -3.08 26.57 3.10
CA GLY A 179 -4.03 25.49 2.87
C GLY A 179 -3.75 24.63 1.63
N ARG A 180 -2.52 24.68 1.10
CA ARG A 180 -2.10 23.88 -0.07
C ARG A 180 -1.25 22.68 0.36
N ALA A 181 -1.20 21.66 -0.51
CA ALA A 181 -0.41 20.46 -0.31
C ALA A 181 0.81 20.46 -1.25
N PRO A 182 1.97 20.98 -0.82
CA PRO A 182 3.18 20.97 -1.63
C PRO A 182 3.74 19.55 -1.81
N GLY A 183 4.49 19.32 -2.88
CA GLY A 183 5.18 18.06 -3.11
C GLY A 183 6.12 17.67 -1.95
N GLY A 184 6.08 16.39 -1.56
CA GLY A 184 6.92 15.86 -0.48
C GLY A 184 6.47 16.26 0.93
N CYS A 185 5.30 16.90 1.07
CA CYS A 185 4.72 17.26 2.38
C CYS A 185 4.47 16.03 3.26
N GLU A 186 4.35 14.85 2.66
CA GLU A 186 4.21 13.56 3.34
C GLU A 186 5.34 13.29 4.36
N TYR A 187 6.56 13.80 4.12
CA TYR A 187 7.68 13.68 5.07
C TYR A 187 7.59 14.63 6.27
N TYR A 188 6.58 15.50 6.30
CA TYR A 188 6.24 16.35 7.44
C TYR A 188 4.97 15.87 8.16
N LEU A 189 4.47 14.67 7.84
CA LEU A 189 3.33 14.02 8.50
C LEU A 189 3.30 14.22 10.04
N PRO A 190 4.42 14.05 10.78
CA PRO A 190 4.42 14.22 12.23
C PRO A 190 4.13 15.63 12.73
N LEU A 191 4.14 16.65 11.88
CA LEU A 191 3.76 18.01 12.25
C LEU A 191 2.24 18.21 12.26
N PHE A 192 1.47 17.37 11.57
CA PHE A 192 0.01 17.48 11.49
C PHE A 192 -0.74 16.82 12.66
N PHE A 193 -0.04 16.00 13.45
CA PHE A 193 -0.64 15.19 14.51
C PHE A 193 0.10 15.37 15.83
N GLU A 194 -0.59 15.06 16.94
CA GLU A 194 0.05 14.98 18.26
C GLU A 194 0.97 13.76 18.35
N ALA A 195 0.49 12.61 17.87
CA ALA A 195 1.26 11.39 17.75
C ALA A 195 0.89 10.68 16.45
N CYS A 196 1.88 10.20 15.71
CA CYS A 196 1.64 9.31 14.57
C CYS A 196 1.47 7.87 15.05
N ALA A 197 0.79 7.06 14.24
CA ALA A 197 0.70 5.63 14.44
C ALA A 197 1.86 4.89 13.74
N THR A 198 1.97 3.61 14.06
CA THR A 198 2.70 2.60 13.29
C THR A 198 1.70 1.65 12.63
N LEU A 199 2.16 0.78 11.73
CA LEU A 199 1.29 -0.25 11.17
C LEU A 199 0.71 -1.16 12.26
N PHE A 200 1.46 -1.44 13.33
CA PHE A 200 1.02 -2.30 14.43
C PHE A 200 -0.24 -1.78 15.14
N ASP A 201 -0.47 -0.46 15.14
CA ASP A 201 -1.67 0.15 15.74
C ASP A 201 -2.93 -0.10 14.89
N TYR A 202 -2.78 -0.41 13.60
CA TYR A 202 -3.87 -0.76 12.70
C TYR A 202 -4.20 -2.25 12.69
N LEU A 203 -3.30 -3.10 13.18
CA LEU A 203 -3.48 -4.55 13.12
C LEU A 203 -4.48 -5.01 14.20
N PRO A 204 -5.38 -5.96 13.87
CA PRO A 204 -6.19 -6.63 14.87
C PRO A 204 -5.35 -7.25 15.98
N ALA A 205 -5.89 -7.31 17.20
CA ALA A 205 -5.21 -7.90 18.34
C ALA A 205 -4.83 -9.37 18.08
N GLY A 206 -3.59 -9.73 18.40
CA GLY A 206 -3.10 -11.10 18.22
C GLY A 206 -2.73 -11.48 16.78
N THR A 207 -2.64 -10.51 15.87
CA THR A 207 -2.20 -10.76 14.48
C THR A 207 -0.84 -11.48 14.46
N PRO A 208 -0.75 -12.68 13.87
CA PRO A 208 0.53 -13.37 13.71
C PRO A 208 1.35 -12.73 12.59
N VAL A 209 2.67 -12.68 12.78
CA VAL A 209 3.63 -12.11 11.83
C VAL A 209 4.50 -13.21 11.27
N ILE A 210 4.66 -13.24 9.94
CA ILE A 210 5.65 -14.11 9.28
C ILE A 210 6.80 -13.24 8.82
N ALA A 211 7.98 -13.44 9.41
CA ALA A 211 9.20 -12.74 9.03
C ALA A 211 10.02 -13.59 8.05
N VAL A 212 10.44 -13.01 6.92
CA VAL A 212 11.13 -13.73 5.85
C VAL A 212 12.49 -13.12 5.56
N GLY A 213 13.53 -13.96 5.49
CA GLY A 213 14.89 -13.51 5.15
C GLY A 213 15.57 -12.76 6.28
N ASP A 214 16.62 -12.01 5.95
CA ASP A 214 17.39 -11.21 6.93
C ASP A 214 16.69 -9.87 7.19
N HIS A 215 15.57 -9.95 7.91
CA HIS A 215 14.72 -8.80 8.20
C HIS A 215 15.40 -7.76 9.10
N TYR A 216 16.33 -8.18 9.98
CA TYR A 216 17.10 -7.25 10.82
C TYR A 216 18.05 -6.39 9.99
N ARG A 217 18.82 -7.02 9.11
CA ARG A 217 19.70 -6.27 8.21
C ARG A 217 18.90 -5.36 7.27
N ALA A 218 17.73 -5.78 6.81
CA ALA A 218 16.84 -4.93 6.00
C ALA A 218 16.41 -3.67 6.77
N ALA A 219 16.04 -3.80 8.06
CA ALA A 219 15.67 -2.68 8.91
C ALA A 219 16.84 -1.73 9.14
N GLN A 220 18.02 -2.27 9.48
CA GLN A 220 19.24 -1.49 9.67
C GLN A 220 19.64 -0.73 8.41
N ARG A 221 19.53 -1.37 7.23
CA ARG A 221 19.84 -0.73 5.94
C ARG A 221 18.90 0.45 5.67
N PHE A 222 17.60 0.25 5.82
CA PHE A 222 16.63 1.33 5.62
C PHE A 222 16.88 2.50 6.59
N TRP A 223 17.17 2.19 7.85
CA TRP A 223 17.49 3.20 8.86
C TRP A 223 18.73 4.03 8.47
N ALA A 224 19.83 3.35 8.10
CA ALA A 224 21.05 4.02 7.65
C ALA A 224 20.80 4.88 6.38
N ASP A 225 19.99 4.39 5.44
CA ASP A 225 19.62 5.11 4.23
C ASP A 225 18.81 6.40 4.54
N ALA A 226 17.98 6.37 5.59
CA ALA A 226 17.22 7.53 6.05
C ALA A 226 18.11 8.54 6.79
N GLU A 227 19.01 8.08 7.67
CA GLU A 227 19.99 8.95 8.35
C GLU A 227 20.94 9.63 7.37
N HIS A 228 21.40 8.89 6.36
CA HIS A 228 22.26 9.43 5.31
C HIS A 228 21.56 10.56 4.55
N ARG A 229 20.32 10.33 4.08
CA ARG A 229 19.53 11.36 3.36
C ARG A 229 19.18 12.55 4.22
N HIS A 230 18.86 12.33 5.49
CA HIS A 230 18.65 13.43 6.43
C HIS A 230 19.90 14.31 6.54
N THR A 231 21.08 13.71 6.62
CA THR A 231 22.37 14.44 6.69
C THR A 231 22.69 15.15 5.38
N GLU A 232 22.46 14.49 4.24
CA GLU A 232 22.77 15.03 2.91
C GLU A 232 21.83 16.18 2.52
N TYR A 233 20.53 16.03 2.74
CA TYR A 233 19.52 16.99 2.30
C TYR A 233 19.12 18.00 3.37
N GLY A 234 19.40 17.73 4.65
CA GLY A 234 19.05 18.61 5.79
C GLY A 234 19.91 19.88 5.90
N ILE A 235 20.78 20.14 4.92
CA ILE A 235 21.65 21.32 4.87
C ILE A 235 20.96 22.57 4.29
N ASP A 236 19.87 22.43 3.53
CA ASP A 236 19.14 23.59 2.96
C ASP A 236 18.21 24.19 4.03
N PRO A 237 18.48 25.41 4.54
CA PRO A 237 17.65 26.03 5.57
C PRO A 237 16.23 26.36 5.10
N ARG A 238 15.98 26.40 3.78
CA ARG A 238 14.64 26.59 3.21
C ARG A 238 13.82 25.30 3.21
N ARG A 239 14.45 24.18 3.53
CA ARG A 239 13.85 22.85 3.59
C ARG A 239 14.42 22.07 4.79
N PRO A 240 14.15 22.54 6.01
CA PRO A 240 14.56 21.79 7.19
C PRO A 240 13.85 20.42 7.21
N LEU A 241 14.55 19.38 7.60
CA LEU A 241 14.04 18.01 7.62
C LEU A 241 13.81 17.55 9.05
N LEU A 242 12.72 16.80 9.26
CA LEU A 242 12.48 16.16 10.55
C LEU A 242 13.53 15.06 10.80
N PRO A 243 14.00 14.89 12.06
CA PRO A 243 14.86 13.78 12.43
C PRO A 243 14.25 12.43 12.02
N PRO A 244 15.03 11.44 11.56
CA PRO A 244 14.51 10.15 11.10
C PRO A 244 13.57 9.46 12.08
N ALA A 245 13.85 9.52 13.38
CA ALA A 245 13.01 8.93 14.43
C ALA A 245 11.58 9.51 14.52
N ARG A 246 11.34 10.69 13.95
CA ARG A 246 10.00 11.27 13.86
C ARG A 246 9.20 10.76 12.67
N CYS A 247 9.85 10.49 11.54
CA CYS A 247 9.18 10.05 10.31
C CYS A 247 9.16 8.52 10.15
N PHE A 248 10.11 7.85 10.79
CA PHE A 248 10.31 6.41 10.73
C PHE A 248 10.42 5.84 12.14
N THR A 249 10.09 4.56 12.27
CA THR A 249 10.18 3.78 13.49
C THR A 249 11.64 3.31 13.64
N PRO A 250 12.35 3.71 14.70
CA PRO A 250 13.70 3.22 15.00
C PRO A 250 13.76 1.69 15.05
N VAL A 251 14.90 1.12 14.68
CA VAL A 251 15.07 -0.35 14.65
C VAL A 251 14.76 -0.98 16.01
N GLU A 252 15.24 -0.41 17.11
CA GLU A 252 14.97 -0.94 18.45
C GLU A 252 13.47 -0.92 18.79
N GLU A 253 12.78 0.17 18.47
CA GLU A 253 11.33 0.31 18.68
C GLU A 253 10.54 -0.68 17.81
N LEU A 254 10.92 -0.84 16.54
CA LEU A 254 10.31 -1.81 15.64
C LEU A 254 10.36 -3.22 16.23
N TYR A 255 11.51 -3.63 16.77
CA TYR A 255 11.67 -4.96 17.35
C TYR A 255 10.97 -5.12 18.69
N HIS A 256 10.83 -4.03 19.46
CA HIS A 256 9.96 -4.03 20.62
C HIS A 256 8.49 -4.27 20.23
N LEU A 257 8.01 -3.62 19.15
CA LEU A 257 6.66 -3.82 18.62
C LEU A 257 6.45 -5.23 18.07
N LEU A 258 7.41 -5.75 17.30
CA LEU A 258 7.38 -7.13 16.81
C LEU A 258 7.32 -8.15 17.95
N GLY A 259 8.04 -7.92 19.05
CA GLY A 259 8.01 -8.78 20.24
C GLY A 259 6.66 -8.87 20.94
N ARG A 260 5.69 -8.00 20.59
CA ARG A 260 4.31 -8.07 21.08
C ARG A 260 3.41 -8.98 20.24
N CYS A 261 3.90 -9.46 19.10
CA CYS A 261 3.16 -10.32 18.17
C CYS A 261 3.66 -11.77 18.26
N PRO A 262 2.80 -12.77 17.94
CA PRO A 262 3.28 -14.10 17.62
C PRO A 262 4.08 -14.04 16.31
N VAL A 263 5.38 -14.37 16.34
CA VAL A 263 6.24 -14.30 15.16
C VAL A 263 6.67 -15.70 14.72
N LEU A 264 6.46 -16.01 13.44
CA LEU A 264 7.06 -17.14 12.73
C LEU A 264 8.20 -16.61 11.84
N GLU A 265 9.44 -16.94 12.18
CA GLU A 265 10.60 -16.56 11.38
C GLU A 265 10.99 -17.67 10.40
N LEU A 266 11.04 -17.33 9.11
CA LEU A 266 11.43 -18.23 8.03
C LEU A 266 12.88 -17.98 7.62
N ARG A 267 13.74 -18.94 7.94
CA ARG A 267 15.16 -18.91 7.59
C ARG A 267 15.46 -19.84 6.41
N ARG A 268 16.21 -19.33 5.45
CA ARG A 268 16.69 -20.11 4.28
C ARG A 268 18.06 -20.74 4.50
N ASN A 269 18.82 -20.28 5.49
CA ASN A 269 20.13 -20.84 5.81
C ASN A 269 19.95 -22.19 6.55
N PRO A 270 20.40 -23.33 5.99
CA PRO A 270 20.28 -24.64 6.64
C PRO A 270 21.00 -24.74 7.98
N GLU A 271 22.03 -23.91 8.20
CA GLU A 271 22.82 -23.89 9.44
C GLU A 271 22.23 -22.97 10.51
N ALA A 272 21.17 -22.22 10.20
CA ALA A 272 20.58 -21.33 11.17
C ALA A 272 19.90 -22.13 12.30
N PRO A 273 20.04 -21.71 13.57
CA PRO A 273 19.29 -22.32 14.65
C PRO A 273 17.80 -22.06 14.42
N VAL A 274 17.01 -23.14 14.33
CA VAL A 274 15.57 -23.09 14.14
C VAL A 274 14.88 -24.01 15.14
N HIS A 275 13.66 -23.66 15.54
CA HIS A 275 12.83 -24.53 16.39
C HIS A 275 12.32 -25.76 15.62
N VAL A 276 12.04 -25.58 14.32
CA VAL A 276 11.55 -26.63 13.42
C VAL A 276 12.30 -26.50 12.10
N ALA A 277 12.93 -27.60 11.66
CA ALA A 277 13.52 -27.69 10.33
C ALA A 277 12.48 -28.16 9.34
N SER A 278 12.34 -27.47 8.21
CA SER A 278 11.49 -27.94 7.10
C SER A 278 12.15 -29.13 6.42
N PRO A 279 11.40 -30.20 6.07
CA PRO A 279 11.92 -31.28 5.24
C PRO A 279 12.11 -30.86 3.76
N SER A 280 11.68 -29.64 3.38
CA SER A 280 11.85 -29.11 2.03
C SER A 280 13.32 -29.03 1.66
N GLN A 281 13.67 -29.57 0.49
CA GLN A 281 15.00 -29.47 -0.11
C GLN A 281 14.95 -28.59 -1.34
N ALA A 282 16.06 -27.90 -1.63
CA ALA A 282 16.19 -27.20 -2.90
C ALA A 282 16.13 -28.21 -4.06
N LEU A 283 15.46 -27.82 -5.15
CA LEU A 283 15.50 -28.59 -6.38
C LEU A 283 16.96 -28.68 -6.86
N PRO A 284 17.45 -29.84 -7.35
CA PRO A 284 18.75 -29.91 -7.98
C PRO A 284 18.79 -28.94 -9.18
N ASP A 285 19.99 -28.49 -9.53
CA ASP A 285 20.16 -27.61 -10.68
C ASP A 285 19.81 -28.33 -11.98
N LEU A 286 18.62 -28.04 -12.52
CA LEU A 286 18.14 -28.52 -13.82
C LEU A 286 18.51 -27.56 -14.97
N SER A 287 19.22 -26.47 -14.68
CA SER A 287 19.58 -25.41 -15.64
C SER A 287 20.99 -25.57 -16.21
N SER A 288 21.96 -26.05 -15.42
CA SER A 288 23.36 -26.12 -15.83
C SER A 288 23.91 -27.55 -15.76
N GLN A 289 24.45 -28.06 -16.89
CA GLN A 289 25.61 -28.97 -17.06
C GLN A 289 25.55 -29.64 -18.45
N GLY A 290 26.30 -29.08 -19.41
CA GLY A 290 26.62 -29.70 -20.71
C GLY A 290 25.76 -29.23 -21.90
N ALA A 291 26.40 -28.65 -22.91
CA ALA A 291 25.79 -28.11 -24.14
C ALA A 291 25.12 -29.15 -25.08
N ARG A 292 24.73 -30.31 -24.57
CA ARG A 292 24.26 -31.45 -25.37
C ARG A 292 22.88 -31.99 -24.96
N GLN A 293 22.24 -31.46 -23.93
CA GLN A 293 20.96 -31.98 -23.44
C GLN A 293 19.86 -30.93 -23.41
N THR A 294 18.66 -31.33 -23.84
CA THR A 294 17.47 -30.48 -23.78
C THR A 294 16.95 -30.38 -22.33
N PRO A 295 16.20 -29.32 -21.96
CA PRO A 295 15.56 -29.23 -20.64
C PRO A 295 14.67 -30.45 -20.31
N ALA A 296 13.94 -30.97 -21.30
CA ALA A 296 13.09 -32.15 -21.14
C ALA A 296 13.90 -33.42 -20.83
N GLU A 297 15.06 -33.63 -21.47
CA GLU A 297 15.95 -34.76 -21.16
C GLU A 297 16.51 -34.66 -19.73
N ARG A 298 16.79 -33.44 -19.24
CA ARG A 298 17.21 -33.23 -17.85
C ARG A 298 16.09 -33.54 -16.86
N LEU A 299 14.85 -33.13 -17.18
CA LEU A 299 13.67 -33.47 -16.40
C LEU A 299 13.45 -34.99 -16.36
N GLN A 300 13.57 -35.69 -17.49
CA GLN A 300 13.47 -37.15 -17.53
C GLN A 300 14.50 -37.84 -16.64
N ARG A 301 15.76 -37.38 -16.67
CA ARG A 301 16.79 -37.90 -15.76
C ARG A 301 16.42 -37.67 -14.30
N PHE A 302 15.94 -36.47 -13.96
CA PHE A 302 15.48 -36.17 -12.61
C PHE A 302 14.33 -37.10 -12.20
N MET A 303 13.34 -37.32 -13.07
CA MET A 303 12.23 -38.25 -12.84
C MET A 303 12.67 -39.71 -12.66
N GLN A 304 13.78 -40.13 -13.28
CA GLN A 304 14.36 -41.47 -13.05
C GLN A 304 14.98 -41.62 -11.66
N GLN A 305 15.46 -40.52 -11.07
CA GLN A 305 16.13 -40.50 -9.76
C GLN A 305 15.16 -40.13 -8.63
N HIS A 306 14.10 -39.39 -8.94
CA HIS A 306 13.11 -38.90 -8.00
C HIS A 306 11.89 -39.83 -7.95
N THR A 307 11.49 -40.25 -6.76
CA THR A 307 10.39 -41.21 -6.56
C THR A 307 9.08 -40.57 -6.09
N GLY A 308 9.10 -39.26 -5.80
CA GLY A 308 7.95 -38.50 -5.35
C GLY A 308 7.08 -37.96 -6.49
N PRO A 309 5.87 -37.47 -6.16
CA PRO A 309 4.99 -36.82 -7.12
C PRO A 309 5.60 -35.50 -7.59
N LEU A 310 5.54 -35.25 -8.90
CA LEU A 310 6.12 -34.06 -9.53
C LEU A 310 5.00 -33.15 -10.06
N LEU A 311 4.97 -31.91 -9.59
CA LEU A 311 4.10 -30.87 -10.13
C LEU A 311 4.94 -29.88 -10.93
N LEU A 312 4.55 -29.63 -12.18
CA LEU A 312 5.13 -28.57 -13.01
C LEU A 312 4.23 -27.34 -12.97
N CYS A 313 4.79 -26.22 -12.52
CA CYS A 313 4.07 -24.94 -12.48
C CYS A 313 4.45 -24.08 -13.69
N ALA A 314 3.44 -23.50 -14.35
CA ALA A 314 3.61 -22.52 -15.41
C ALA A 314 2.97 -21.19 -15.00
N GLU A 315 3.61 -20.08 -15.38
CA GLU A 315 3.17 -18.72 -15.01
C GLU A 315 1.84 -18.30 -15.66
N SER A 316 1.47 -18.92 -16.78
CA SER A 316 0.23 -18.62 -17.51
C SER A 316 -0.24 -19.82 -18.34
N ALA A 317 -1.50 -19.77 -18.78
CA ALA A 317 -2.08 -20.80 -19.66
C ALA A 317 -1.29 -20.96 -20.98
N GLY A 318 -0.89 -19.86 -21.61
CA GLY A 318 -0.07 -19.91 -22.83
C GLY A 318 1.33 -20.49 -22.58
N ARG A 319 1.96 -20.16 -21.45
CA ARG A 319 3.25 -20.77 -21.07
C ARG A 319 3.12 -22.26 -20.77
N ARG A 320 1.99 -22.68 -20.19
CA ARG A 320 1.65 -24.09 -19.96
C ARG A 320 1.53 -24.84 -21.28
N GLU A 321 0.83 -24.32 -22.27
CA GLU A 321 0.71 -24.95 -23.60
C GLU A 321 2.08 -25.18 -24.25
N VAL A 322 2.93 -24.14 -24.27
CA VAL A 322 4.30 -24.24 -24.79
C VAL A 322 5.12 -25.28 -24.02
N LEU A 323 4.97 -25.34 -22.69
CA LEU A 323 5.64 -26.34 -21.86
C LEU A 323 5.16 -27.76 -22.22
N LEU A 324 3.85 -27.97 -22.33
CA LEU A 324 3.26 -29.27 -22.67
C LEU A 324 3.66 -29.75 -24.07
N GLU A 325 3.68 -28.87 -25.07
CA GLU A 325 4.14 -29.21 -26.42
C GLU A 325 5.62 -29.63 -26.43
N ASN A 326 6.48 -28.89 -25.70
CA ASN A 326 7.90 -29.21 -25.60
C ASN A 326 8.13 -30.56 -24.91
N LEU A 327 7.38 -30.84 -23.85
CA LEU A 327 7.42 -32.11 -23.12
C LEU A 327 6.90 -33.27 -23.98
N ALA A 328 5.81 -33.05 -24.74
CA ALA A 328 5.23 -34.06 -25.61
C ALA A 328 6.19 -34.48 -26.73
N ALA A 329 6.99 -33.55 -27.27
CA ALA A 329 8.05 -33.84 -28.23
C ALA A 329 9.13 -34.79 -27.68
N HIS A 330 9.23 -34.91 -26.36
CA HIS A 330 10.14 -35.83 -25.66
C HIS A 330 9.40 -37.00 -24.98
N GLY A 331 8.11 -37.21 -25.30
CA GLY A 331 7.31 -38.32 -24.76
C GLY A 331 6.82 -38.13 -23.33
N LEU A 332 6.81 -36.89 -22.83
CA LEU A 332 6.26 -36.53 -21.52
C LEU A 332 4.90 -35.83 -21.68
N THR A 333 3.87 -36.35 -21.04
CA THR A 333 2.51 -35.80 -21.11
C THR A 333 1.91 -35.66 -19.70
N PRO A 334 2.36 -34.68 -18.89
CA PRO A 334 1.77 -34.47 -17.57
C PRO A 334 0.31 -34.00 -17.73
N PRO A 335 -0.63 -34.56 -16.94
CA PRO A 335 -2.01 -34.09 -16.89
C PRO A 335 -2.09 -32.69 -16.30
N GLU A 336 -3.13 -31.94 -16.70
CA GLU A 336 -3.42 -30.63 -16.13
C GLU A 336 -4.19 -30.79 -14.82
N VAL A 337 -3.81 -29.97 -13.83
CA VAL A 337 -4.48 -29.82 -12.54
C VAL A 337 -4.73 -28.34 -12.29
N ALA A 338 -5.81 -28.01 -11.58
CA ALA A 338 -6.21 -26.62 -11.37
C ALA A 338 -5.28 -25.89 -10.38
N ASP A 339 -4.87 -26.58 -9.32
CA ASP A 339 -4.05 -26.02 -8.25
C ASP A 339 -3.29 -27.11 -7.46
N TRP A 340 -2.57 -26.67 -6.43
CA TRP A 340 -1.82 -27.55 -5.53
C TRP A 340 -2.72 -28.53 -4.75
N ALA A 341 -3.92 -28.12 -4.34
CA ALA A 341 -4.83 -28.98 -3.59
C ALA A 341 -5.41 -30.08 -4.47
N ASP A 342 -5.80 -29.75 -5.70
CA ASP A 342 -6.23 -30.68 -6.74
C ASP A 342 -5.11 -31.69 -7.05
N PHE A 343 -3.87 -31.22 -7.22
CA PHE A 343 -2.71 -32.09 -7.38
C PHE A 343 -2.56 -33.10 -6.24
N LEU A 344 -2.62 -32.65 -4.98
CA LEU A 344 -2.52 -33.54 -3.82
C LEU A 344 -3.66 -34.56 -3.73
N ALA A 345 -4.88 -34.15 -4.09
CA ALA A 345 -6.07 -35.01 -4.06
C ALA A 345 -6.09 -36.05 -5.20
N SER A 346 -5.52 -35.71 -6.35
CA SER A 346 -5.54 -36.53 -7.56
C SER A 346 -4.76 -37.85 -7.44
N GLY A 347 -3.77 -37.91 -6.53
CA GLY A 347 -2.84 -39.04 -6.44
C GLY A 347 -1.90 -39.19 -7.64
N LEU A 348 -1.84 -38.18 -8.51
CA LEU A 348 -0.95 -38.14 -9.67
C LEU A 348 0.51 -38.14 -9.22
N ARG A 349 1.35 -38.82 -10.00
CA ARG A 349 2.82 -38.88 -9.77
C ARG A 349 3.60 -37.93 -10.68
N PHE A 350 3.00 -37.49 -11.76
CA PHE A 350 3.52 -36.51 -12.70
C PHE A 350 2.33 -35.79 -13.34
#